data_AF-A0A1V5K5Q8-F1
#
_entry.id   AF-A0A1V5K5Q8-F1
#
_cell.length_a   1.000
_cell.length_b   1.000
_cell.length_c   1.000
_cell.angle_alpha   90.00
_cell.angle_beta   90.00
_cell.angle_gamma   90.00
#
_symmetry.space_group_name_H-M   'P 1'
#
loop_
_entity.id
_entity.type
_entity.pdbx_description
1 polymer ?
#
loop_
_entity_poly.entity_id
_entity_poly.type
_entity_poly.pdbx_seq_one_letter_code
_entity_poly.pdbx_strand_id
1 'polypeptide(L)'
;MLSSAAAKGVKFLLPVDNICADKFAADARTQVTGNEIPAGWMALDIGPRTAALYADAIRTARTVVWNGPMGCFEMPAFAQGTTAVCQAVAKPFLY
;
A
#
# COMPACT_ATOMS: atom_id res chain seq x y z
N MET A 1 -11.77 -3.94 15.64
CA MET A 1 -11.06 -4.89 14.75
C MET A 1 -9.59 -5.02 15.10
N LEU A 2 -8.81 -3.92 15.18
CA LEU A 2 -7.39 -3.95 15.53
C LEU A 2 -7.09 -4.69 16.85
N SER A 3 -7.86 -4.43 17.92
CA SER A 3 -7.71 -5.14 19.20
C SER A 3 -7.94 -6.65 19.08
N SER A 4 -8.84 -7.09 18.19
CA SER A 4 -9.09 -8.51 17.94
C SER A 4 -7.96 -9.16 17.15
N ALA A 5 -7.38 -8.46 16.18
CA ALA A 5 -6.20 -8.93 15.45
C ALA A 5 -5.02 -9.11 16.41
N ALA A 6 -4.79 -8.14 17.30
CA ALA A 6 -3.74 -8.21 18.32
C ALA A 6 -3.95 -9.39 19.27
N ALA A 7 -5.17 -9.59 19.80
CA ALA A 7 -5.49 -10.70 20.69
C ALA A 7 -5.28 -12.09 20.05
N LYS A 8 -5.35 -12.18 18.72
CA LYS A 8 -5.14 -13.41 17.95
C LYS A 8 -3.70 -13.56 17.42
N GLY A 9 -2.79 -12.64 17.75
CA GLY A 9 -1.42 -12.62 17.24
C GLY A 9 -1.33 -12.37 15.73
N VAL A 10 -2.37 -11.81 15.11
CA VAL A 10 -2.38 -11.47 13.68
C VAL A 10 -1.56 -10.21 13.47
N LYS A 11 -0.50 -10.30 12.66
CA LYS A 11 0.29 -9.14 12.24
C LYS A 11 -0.52 -8.29 11.28
N PHE A 12 -1.13 -7.22 11.81
CA PHE A 12 -1.91 -6.27 11.04
C PHE A 12 -1.02 -5.09 10.62
N LEU A 13 -0.63 -5.06 9.34
CA LEU A 13 0.19 -3.97 8.78
C LEU A 13 -0.72 -2.83 8.30
N LEU A 14 -0.47 -1.62 8.79
CA LEU A 14 -1.07 -0.38 8.30
C LEU A 14 -0.02 0.40 7.49
N PRO A 15 -0.45 1.27 6.55
CA PRO A 15 0.46 2.18 5.88
C PRO A 15 1.23 3.06 6.87
N VAL A 16 2.51 3.28 6.58
CA VAL A 16 3.41 4.19 7.30
C VAL A 16 3.76 5.43 6.47
N ASP A 17 3.45 5.37 5.17
CA ASP A 17 3.51 6.46 4.23
C ASP A 17 2.54 6.26 3.07
N ASN A 18 2.20 7.35 2.40
CA ASN A 18 1.14 7.43 1.40
C ASN A 18 1.56 8.37 0.27
N ILE A 19 1.14 8.09 -0.96
CA ILE A 19 1.15 9.05 -2.05
C ILE A 19 -0.14 9.85 -1.95
N CYS A 20 0.00 11.13 -1.60
CA CYS A 20 -1.12 12.06 -1.45
C CYS A 20 -1.26 12.97 -2.66
N ALA A 21 -2.49 13.36 -2.94
CA ALA A 21 -2.86 14.27 -4.02
C ALA A 21 -3.69 15.45 -3.50
N ASP A 22 -3.56 16.61 -4.15
CA ASP A 22 -4.37 17.80 -3.88
C ASP A 22 -5.79 17.73 -4.47
N LYS A 23 -6.04 16.80 -5.38
CA LYS A 23 -7.36 16.49 -5.96
C LYS A 23 -7.42 15.05 -6.47
N PHE A 24 -8.64 14.51 -6.63
CA PHE A 24 -8.86 13.21 -7.27
C PHE A 24 -8.83 13.34 -8.80
N ALA A 25 -7.63 13.43 -9.38
CA ALA A 25 -7.44 13.54 -10.82
C ALA A 25 -6.06 13.07 -11.26
N ALA A 26 -5.92 12.66 -12.52
CA ALA A 26 -4.66 12.17 -13.08
C ALA A 26 -3.56 13.25 -13.18
N ASP A 27 -3.96 14.54 -13.20
CA ASP A 27 -3.07 15.70 -13.27
C ASP A 27 -2.86 16.38 -11.90
N ALA A 28 -3.25 15.71 -10.81
CA ALA A 28 -3.06 16.22 -9.46
C ALA A 28 -1.58 16.40 -9.11
N ARG A 29 -1.28 17.36 -8.24
CA ARG A 29 0.04 17.44 -7.62
C ARG A 29 0.17 16.33 -6.60
N THR A 30 1.32 15.67 -6.58
CA THR A 30 1.55 14.54 -5.68
C THR A 30 2.69 14.82 -4.71
N GLN A 31 2.60 14.23 -3.53
CA GLN A 31 3.67 14.20 -2.55
C GLN A 31 3.58 12.92 -1.71
N VAL A 32 4.73 12.44 -1.22
CA VAL A 32 4.76 11.35 -0.23
C VAL A 32 4.63 11.96 1.16
N THR A 33 3.67 11.49 1.94
CA THR A 33 3.50 11.89 3.35
C THR A 33 3.49 10.67 4.26
N GLY A 34 3.66 10.89 5.56
CA GLY A 34 3.42 9.86 6.58
C GLY A 34 1.92 9.65 6.81
N ASN A 35 1.53 9.50 8.07
CA ASN A 35 0.12 9.40 8.45
C ASN A 35 -0.55 10.77 8.66
N GLU A 36 0.25 11.82 8.75
CA GLU A 36 -0.20 13.21 8.85
C GLU A 36 -0.40 13.77 7.44
N ILE A 37 -1.60 13.59 6.90
CA ILE A 37 -1.96 14.10 5.58
C ILE A 37 -2.33 15.59 5.70
N PRO A 38 -1.72 16.50 4.89
CA PRO A 38 -2.05 17.91 4.92
C PRO A 38 -3.52 18.19 4.61
N ALA A 39 -4.07 19.26 5.19
CA ALA A 39 -5.45 19.68 4.90
C ALA A 39 -5.65 19.95 3.40
N GLY A 40 -6.75 19.44 2.85
CA GLY A 40 -7.04 19.54 1.41
C GLY A 40 -6.34 18.50 0.53
N TRP A 41 -5.52 17.62 1.13
CA TRP A 41 -4.90 16.49 0.43
C TRP A 41 -5.58 15.17 0.80
N MET A 42 -5.43 14.17 -0.05
CA MET A 42 -5.95 12.82 0.17
C MET A 42 -4.93 11.76 -0.26
N ALA A 43 -4.80 10.67 0.51
CA ALA A 43 -4.00 9.52 0.11
C ALA A 43 -4.73 8.74 -0.98
N LEU A 44 -4.09 8.56 -2.14
CA LEU A 44 -4.64 7.83 -3.28
C LEU A 44 -3.84 6.57 -3.64
N ASP A 45 -2.67 6.37 -3.03
CA ASP A 45 -1.89 5.12 -3.10
C ASP A 45 -1.01 5.00 -1.85
N ILE A 46 -0.50 3.79 -1.59
CA ILE A 46 0.49 3.58 -0.54
C ILE A 46 1.84 4.17 -0.94
N GLY A 47 2.59 4.64 0.04
CA GLY A 47 3.94 5.16 -0.17
C GLY A 47 4.98 4.05 -0.37
N PRO A 48 6.20 4.43 -0.77
CA PRO A 48 7.27 3.48 -1.09
C PRO A 48 7.71 2.64 0.11
N ARG A 49 7.70 3.17 1.34
CA ARG A 49 8.09 2.38 2.53
C ARG A 49 7.02 1.36 2.87
N THR A 50 5.75 1.71 2.77
CA THR A 50 4.62 0.80 2.95
C THR A 50 4.65 -0.32 1.92
N ALA A 51 4.86 0.01 0.64
CA ALA A 51 4.98 -0.97 -0.42
C ALA A 51 6.12 -1.99 -0.15
N ALA A 52 7.28 -1.53 0.33
CA ALA A 52 8.39 -2.40 0.71
C ALA A 52 8.03 -3.32 1.88
N LEU A 53 7.40 -2.79 2.94
CA LEU A 53 6.95 -3.59 4.09
C LEU A 53 5.96 -4.68 3.69
N TYR A 54 5.04 -4.38 2.76
CA TYR A 54 4.07 -5.33 2.28
C TYR A 54 4.73 -6.40 1.40
N ALA A 55 5.66 -5.99 0.53
CA ALA A 55 6.44 -6.92 -0.28
C ALA A 55 7.25 -7.90 0.59
N ASP A 56 7.85 -7.42 1.69
CA ASP A 56 8.59 -8.27 2.63
C ASP A 56 7.68 -9.28 3.33
N ALA A 57 6.49 -8.86 3.75
CA ALA A 57 5.50 -9.76 4.34
C ALA A 57 5.09 -10.85 3.34
N ILE A 58 4.79 -10.46 2.09
CA ILE A 58 4.40 -11.37 1.00
C ILE A 58 5.52 -12.36 0.68
N ARG A 59 6.78 -11.91 0.62
CA ARG A 59 7.94 -12.76 0.34
C ARG A 59 8.07 -13.93 1.31
N THR A 60 7.66 -13.74 2.55
CA THR A 60 7.71 -14.79 3.59
C THR A 60 6.45 -15.66 3.64
N ALA A 61 5.40 -15.31 2.90
CA ALA A 61 4.14 -16.04 2.89
C ALA A 61 4.22 -17.26 1.97
N ARG A 62 3.66 -18.40 2.41
CA ARG A 62 3.51 -19.59 1.55
C ARG A 62 2.25 -19.56 0.69
N THR A 63 1.25 -18.79 1.11
CA THR A 63 -0.03 -18.66 0.44
C THR A 63 -0.46 -17.20 0.54
N VAL A 64 -0.94 -16.65 -0.57
CA VAL A 64 -1.45 -15.28 -0.63
C VAL A 64 -2.89 -15.31 -1.11
N VAL A 65 -3.77 -14.62 -0.39
CA VAL A 65 -5.11 -14.27 -0.87
C VAL A 65 -5.13 -12.76 -1.00
N TRP A 66 -5.34 -12.26 -2.22
CA TRP A 66 -5.32 -10.84 -2.50
C TRP A 66 -6.64 -10.41 -3.16
N ASN A 67 -7.33 -9.46 -2.52
CA ASN A 67 -8.63 -8.95 -2.95
C ASN A 67 -8.69 -7.43 -2.78
N GLY A 68 -8.32 -6.70 -3.83
CA GLY A 68 -8.42 -5.24 -3.90
C GLY A 68 -7.08 -4.52 -4.07
N PRO A 69 -7.01 -3.45 -4.88
CA PRO A 69 -5.78 -2.68 -5.10
C PRO A 69 -5.36 -1.88 -3.86
N MET A 70 -4.12 -1.37 -3.87
CA MET A 70 -3.59 -0.54 -2.78
C MET A 70 -3.89 0.96 -2.96
N GLY A 71 -4.28 1.37 -4.17
CA GLY A 71 -4.54 2.75 -4.55
C GLY A 71 -5.44 2.84 -5.78
N CYS A 72 -5.69 4.06 -6.24
CA CYS A 72 -6.45 4.38 -7.44
C CYS A 72 -5.64 4.07 -8.72
N PHE A 73 -5.32 2.80 -8.91
CA PHE A 73 -4.39 2.28 -9.90
C PHE A 73 -4.79 2.59 -11.35
N GLU A 74 -6.04 2.97 -11.60
CA GLU A 74 -6.53 3.45 -12.88
C GLU A 74 -5.84 4.74 -13.34
N MET A 75 -5.26 5.50 -12.41
CA MET A 75 -4.46 6.70 -12.67
C MET A 75 -2.97 6.39 -12.48
N PRO A 76 -2.10 6.62 -13.49
CA PRO A 76 -0.69 6.23 -13.43
C PRO A 76 0.10 6.79 -12.23
N ALA A 77 -0.27 7.98 -11.74
CA ALA A 77 0.36 8.60 -10.57
C ALA A 77 0.09 7.84 -9.25
N PHE A 78 -0.91 6.97 -9.21
CA PHE A 78 -1.41 6.26 -8.02
C PHE A 78 -1.45 4.73 -8.21
N ALA A 79 -0.66 4.22 -9.16
CA ALA A 79 -0.62 2.80 -9.52
C ALA A 79 0.60 2.06 -8.95
N GLN A 80 1.58 2.77 -8.40
CA GLN A 80 2.88 2.20 -8.07
C GLN A 80 2.82 1.25 -6.87
N GLY A 81 2.06 1.58 -5.84
CA GLY A 81 1.86 0.74 -4.66
C GLY A 81 1.15 -0.56 -5.00
N THR A 82 0.07 -0.48 -5.79
CA THR A 82 -0.62 -1.65 -6.31
C THR A 82 0.32 -2.53 -7.16
N THR A 83 1.07 -1.92 -8.07
CA THR A 83 2.05 -2.63 -8.92
C THR A 83 3.14 -3.32 -8.10
N ALA A 84 3.65 -2.66 -7.05
CA ALA A 84 4.66 -3.24 -6.17
C ALA A 84 4.13 -4.50 -5.45
N VAL A 85 2.88 -4.47 -4.98
CA VAL A 85 2.23 -5.64 -4.38
C VAL A 85 2.00 -6.74 -5.42
N CYS A 86 1.50 -6.42 -6.63
CA CYS A 86 1.40 -7.40 -7.73
C CYS A 86 2.74 -8.12 -7.97
N GLN A 87 3.81 -7.34 -8.08
CA GLN A 87 5.15 -7.87 -8.35
C GLN A 87 5.67 -8.73 -7.21
N ALA A 88 5.39 -8.35 -5.95
CA ALA A 88 5.76 -9.17 -4.80
C ALA A 88 5.05 -10.53 -4.82
N VAL A 89 3.77 -10.57 -5.20
CA VAL A 89 3.01 -11.82 -5.35
C VAL A 89 3.49 -12.65 -6.54
N ALA A 90 3.82 -12.01 -7.66
CA ALA A 90 4.26 -12.69 -8.87
C ALA A 90 5.70 -13.21 -8.81
N LYS A 91 6.54 -12.68 -7.90
CA LYS A 91 7.92 -13.11 -7.75
C LYS A 91 7.97 -14.59 -7.32
N PRO A 92 8.78 -15.42 -8.00
CA PRO A 92 8.91 -16.82 -7.62
C PRO A 92 9.52 -16.94 -6.22
N PHE A 93 8.99 -17.88 -5.43
CA PHE A 93 9.63 -18.28 -4.18
C PHE A 93 10.96 -18.94 -4.52
N LEU A 94 12.08 -18.29 -4.19
CA LEU A 94 13.39 -18.92 -4.25
C LEU A 94 13.44 -19.95 -3.14
N TYR A 95 13.53 -21.23 -3.52
CA TYR A 95 13.81 -22.36 -2.63
C TYR A 95 15.30 -22.45 -2.33
#